data_AF-A0A8T6SHC1-F1
#
_entry.id   AF-A0A8T6SHC1-F1
#
_cell.length_a   1.000
_cell.length_b   1.000
_cell.length_c   1.000
_cell.angle_alpha   90.00
_cell.angle_beta   90.00
_cell.angle_gamma   90.00
#
_symmetry.space_group_name_H-M   'P 1'
#
loop_
_entity.id
_entity.type
_entity.pdbx_description
1 polymer ?
#
loop_
_entity_poly.entity_id
_entity_poly.type
_entity_poly.pdbx_seq_one_letter_code
_entity_poly.pdbx_strand_id
1 'polypeptide(L)'
;SRHEKGETWTGIEVHSGKAQDMTKASVFEPLAVKKQLIKSATEAASMILKIDDVIAAGKMKAPPTPPGGPPGGVPGMGPGAGVY
;
A
#
# COMPACT_ATOMS: atom_id res chain seq x y z
N SER A 1 11.82 15.45 27.14
CA SER A 1 13.12 16.03 27.55
C SER A 1 13.60 17.27 26.75
N ARG A 2 13.88 17.26 25.44
CA ARG A 2 14.27 18.49 24.68
C ARG A 2 13.12 19.13 23.90
N HIS A 3 12.31 18.32 23.21
CA HIS A 3 11.09 18.78 22.54
C HIS A 3 10.07 19.40 23.49
N GLU A 4 9.92 18.83 24.70
CA GLU A 4 9.07 19.40 25.77
C GLU A 4 9.51 20.81 26.20
N LYS A 5 10.78 21.16 26.03
CA LYS A 5 11.33 22.49 26.35
C LYS A 5 11.15 23.49 25.21
N GLY A 6 10.42 23.13 24.15
CA GLY A 6 10.13 24.00 23.01
C GLY A 6 11.14 23.89 21.85
N GLU A 7 12.13 23.00 21.93
CA GLU A 7 13.08 22.79 20.84
C GLU A 7 12.41 21.98 19.70
N THR A 8 11.91 22.67 18.67
CA THR A 8 11.16 22.06 17.56
C THR A 8 12.03 21.31 16.55
N TRP A 9 13.28 21.75 16.37
CA TRP A 9 14.21 21.21 15.37
C TRP A 9 15.17 20.15 15.92
N THR A 10 14.97 19.70 17.16
CA THR A 10 15.76 18.58 17.67
C THR A 10 15.44 17.32 16.87
N GLY A 11 16.45 16.60 16.43
CA GLY A 11 16.33 15.30 15.77
C GLY A 11 17.50 14.40 16.17
N ILE A 12 17.50 13.16 15.71
CA ILE A 12 18.63 12.25 15.89
C ILE A 12 19.50 12.31 14.65
N GLU A 13 20.76 12.72 14.81
CA GLU A 13 21.73 12.67 13.72
C GLU A 13 22.20 11.21 13.56
N VAL A 14 22.11 10.67 12.35
CA VAL A 14 22.21 9.22 12.10
C VAL A 14 23.64 8.68 12.19
N HIS A 15 24.66 9.51 11.94
CA HIS A 15 26.05 9.09 12.02
C HIS A 15 26.57 9.02 13.46
N SER A 16 26.15 9.97 14.31
CA SER A 16 26.56 10.09 15.71
C SER A 16 25.59 9.43 16.68
N GLY A 17 24.34 9.18 16.26
CA GLY A 17 23.26 8.64 17.10
C GLY A 17 22.78 9.60 18.20
N LYS A 18 23.22 10.86 18.18
CA LYS A 18 22.93 11.85 19.24
C LYS A 18 21.80 12.79 18.83
N ALA A 19 21.10 13.30 19.83
CA ALA A 19 20.11 14.35 19.64
C ALA A 19 20.81 15.68 19.32
N GLN A 20 20.51 16.27 18.16
CA GLN A 20 21.10 17.51 17.66
C GLN A 20 20.03 18.38 17.01
N ASP A 21 20.31 19.67 16.86
CA ASP A 21 19.50 20.56 16.04
C ASP A 21 19.72 20.27 14.55
N MET A 22 18.67 19.85 13.85
CA MET A 22 18.73 19.45 12.45
C MET A 22 19.00 20.62 11.50
N THR A 23 18.66 21.86 11.90
CA THR A 23 19.00 23.05 11.10
C THR A 23 20.50 23.28 11.06
N LYS A 24 21.18 23.08 12.20
CA LYS A 24 22.65 23.20 12.31
C LYS A 24 23.37 22.06 11.62
N ALA A 25 22.73 20.88 11.56
CA ALA A 25 23.21 19.74 10.78
C ALA A 25 22.93 19.89 9.27
N SER A 26 22.28 20.98 8.83
CA SER A 26 21.87 21.22 7.44
C SER A 26 20.97 20.10 6.87
N VAL A 27 20.18 19.45 7.73
CA VAL A 27 19.25 18.39 7.35
C VAL A 27 17.86 19.01 7.20
N PHE A 28 17.38 19.08 5.96
CA PHE A 28 16.07 19.62 5.61
C PHE A 28 15.31 18.67 4.70
N GLU A 29 13.99 18.69 4.80
CA GLU A 29 13.10 17.91 3.95
C GLU A 29 12.01 18.81 3.35
N PRO A 30 11.56 18.54 2.10
CA PRO A 30 10.50 19.32 1.50
C PRO A 30 9.18 19.19 2.28
N LEU A 31 8.50 20.32 2.49
CA LEU A 31 7.20 20.36 3.17
C LEU A 31 6.16 19.43 2.52
N ALA A 32 6.19 19.33 1.19
CA ALA A 32 5.28 18.48 0.43
C ALA A 32 5.39 17.00 0.84
N VAL A 33 6.61 16.51 1.11
CA VAL A 33 6.86 15.13 1.52
C VAL A 33 6.25 14.87 2.89
N LYS A 34 6.47 15.75 3.88
CA LYS A 34 5.90 15.58 5.22
C LYS A 34 4.37 15.62 5.24
N LYS A 35 3.76 16.53 4.47
CA LYS A 35 2.30 16.61 4.34
C LYS A 35 1.71 15.36 3.71
N GLN A 36 2.30 14.88 2.61
CA GLN A 36 1.83 13.70 1.91
C GLN A 36 1.96 12.43 2.75
N LEU A 37 3.06 12.30 3.49
CA LEU A 37 3.29 11.14 4.36
C LEU A 37 2.19 11.01 5.43
N ILE A 38 1.86 12.12 6.11
CA ILE A 38 0.80 12.13 7.13
C ILE A 38 -0.55 11.76 6.49
N LYS A 39 -0.90 12.40 5.37
CA LYS A 39 -2.18 12.13 4.68
C LYS A 39 -2.29 10.66 4.28
N SER A 40 -1.27 10.12 3.61
CA SER A 40 -1.28 8.75 3.12
C SER A 40 -1.30 7.73 4.26
N ALA A 41 -0.54 7.97 5.34
CA ALA A 41 -0.53 7.08 6.50
C ALA A 41 -1.90 7.05 7.19
N THR A 42 -2.54 8.22 7.36
CA THR A 42 -3.88 8.31 7.93
C THR A 42 -4.93 7.61 7.06
N GLU A 43 -4.90 7.80 5.74
CA GLU A 43 -5.81 7.10 4.82
C GLU A 43 -5.64 5.59 4.90
N ALA A 44 -4.41 5.08 4.82
CA ALA A 44 -4.12 3.65 4.89
C ALA A 44 -4.53 3.04 6.23
N ALA A 45 -4.19 3.70 7.36
CA ALA A 45 -4.62 3.25 8.68
C ALA A 45 -6.15 3.24 8.81
N SER A 46 -6.82 4.26 8.29
CA SER A 46 -8.28 4.34 8.29
C SER A 46 -8.92 3.25 7.43
N MET A 47 -8.31 2.86 6.32
CA MET A 47 -8.78 1.73 5.51
C MET A 47 -8.71 0.43 6.31
N ILE A 48 -7.58 0.17 6.97
CA ILE A 48 -7.41 -1.04 7.78
C ILE A 48 -8.44 -1.10 8.93
N LEU A 49 -8.62 0.01 9.66
CA LEU A 49 -9.56 0.07 10.79
C LEU A 49 -11.03 -0.07 10.38
N LYS A 50 -11.38 0.21 9.13
CA LYS A 50 -12.75 0.10 8.60
C LYS A 50 -13.08 -1.27 8.03
N ILE A 51 -12.11 -2.16 7.91
CA ILE A 51 -12.35 -3.51 7.41
C ILE A 51 -12.78 -4.37 8.59
N ASP A 52 -14.04 -4.81 8.57
CA ASP A 52 -14.59 -5.68 9.61
C ASP A 52 -14.24 -7.15 9.33
N ASP A 53 -14.42 -7.61 8.09
CA ASP A 53 -14.09 -8.98 7.67
C ASP A 53 -13.44 -9.01 6.28
N VAL A 54 -12.42 -9.85 6.14
CA VAL A 54 -11.78 -10.15 4.84
C VAL A 54 -12.38 -11.45 4.30
N ILE A 55 -13.27 -11.35 3.32
CA ILE A 55 -13.79 -12.54 2.63
C ILE A 55 -12.87 -12.87 1.44
N ALA A 56 -12.06 -13.90 1.59
CA ALA A 56 -11.25 -14.43 0.49
C ALA A 56 -12.14 -15.25 -0.46
N ALA A 57 -12.33 -14.77 -1.69
CA ALA A 57 -12.99 -15.54 -2.73
C ALA A 57 -12.07 -16.71 -3.16
N GLY A 58 -12.42 -17.93 -2.75
CA GLY A 58 -11.81 -19.15 -3.30
C GLY A 58 -12.21 -19.34 -4.76
N LYS A 59 -11.41 -20.10 -5.53
CA LYS A 59 -11.76 -20.47 -6.91
C LYS A 59 -13.12 -21.14 -6.92
N MET A 60 -14.12 -20.53 -7.56
CA MET A 60 -15.40 -21.18 -7.81
C MET A 60 -15.14 -22.43 -8.66
N LYS A 61 -15.62 -23.59 -8.21
CA LYS A 61 -15.56 -24.82 -9.01
C LYS A 61 -16.34 -24.56 -10.30
N ALA A 62 -15.71 -24.82 -11.44
CA ALA A 62 -16.40 -24.80 -12.72
C ALA A 62 -17.64 -25.72 -12.63
N PRO A 63 -18.78 -25.34 -13.24
CA PRO A 63 -19.93 -26.22 -13.31
C PRO A 63 -19.51 -27.59 -13.85
N PRO A 64 -20.02 -28.71 -13.30
CA PRO A 64 -19.76 -30.02 -13.85
C PRO A 64 -20.14 -30.02 -15.33
N THR A 65 -19.18 -30.33 -16.20
CA THR A 65 -19.47 -30.55 -17.61
C THR A 65 -20.45 -31.72 -17.73
N PRO A 66 -21.52 -31.61 -18.53
CA PRO A 66 -22.45 -32.71 -18.76
C PRO A 66 -21.71 -33.98 -19.19
N PRO A 67 -22.01 -35.15 -18.61
CA PRO A 67 -21.43 -36.42 -19.06
C PRO A 67 -21.87 -36.68 -20.51
N GLY A 68 -20.93 -36.65 -21.45
CA GLY A 68 -21.20 -36.99 -22.87
C GLY A 68 -20.60 -36.08 -23.92
N GLY A 69 -19.80 -35.06 -23.56
CA GLY A 69 -19.03 -34.29 -24.54
C GLY A 69 -17.95 -35.15 -25.22
N PRO A 70 -17.77 -35.09 -26.55
CA PRO A 70 -16.84 -35.97 -27.26
C PRO A 70 -15.39 -35.77 -26.81
N PRO A 71 -14.58 -36.85 -26.75
CA PRO A 71 -13.21 -36.78 -26.29
C PRO A 71 -12.33 -36.13 -27.35
N GLY A 72 -11.83 -34.94 -27.05
CA GLY A 72 -10.75 -34.31 -27.82
C GLY A 72 -11.22 -33.34 -28.91
N GLY A 73 -11.13 -32.05 -28.58
CA GLY A 73 -11.00 -30.97 -29.55
C GLY A 73 -9.86 -30.06 -29.07
N VAL A 74 -8.77 -30.05 -29.83
CA VAL A 74 -7.50 -29.37 -29.51
C VAL A 74 -7.58 -27.84 -29.81
N PRO A 75 -6.50 -27.05 -29.73
CA PRO A 75 -6.42 -25.84 -28.90
C PRO A 75 -6.53 -24.55 -29.73
N GLY A 76 -6.97 -23.46 -29.09
CA GLY A 76 -6.74 -22.11 -29.59
C GLY A 76 -7.75 -21.59 -30.60
N MET A 77 -8.48 -20.55 -30.20
CA MET A 77 -8.92 -19.49 -31.10
C MET A 77 -9.21 -18.23 -30.25
N GLY A 78 -8.22 -17.35 -30.11
CA GLY A 78 -8.54 -15.92 -30.12
C GLY A 78 -8.56 -15.45 -31.58
N PRO A 79 -8.82 -14.17 -31.91
CA PRO A 79 -9.35 -13.06 -31.11
C PRO A 79 -10.64 -12.45 -31.72
N GLY A 80 -11.31 -11.57 -30.97
CA GLY A 80 -11.99 -10.43 -31.60
C GLY A 80 -13.50 -10.29 -31.43
N ALA A 81 -13.85 -9.09 -30.94
CA ALA A 81 -14.94 -8.23 -31.38
C ALA A 81 -16.39 -8.58 -30.97
N GLY A 82 -16.92 -7.68 -30.14
CA GLY A 82 -18.34 -7.42 -29.95
C GLY A 82 -18.54 -6.58 -28.69
N VAL A 83 -18.40 -5.24 -28.71
CA VAL A 83 -19.53 -4.29 -28.52
C VAL A 83 -20.64 -4.94 -27.69
N TYR A 84 -20.89 -4.54 -26.43
CA TYR A 84 -21.12 -3.20 -25.87
C TYR A 84 -20.63 -3.13 -24.42
#